data_AF-A0A835GKD7-F1
#
_entry.id   AF-A0A835GKD7-F1
#
_cell.length_a   1.000
_cell.length_b   1.000
_cell.length_c   1.000
_cell.angle_alpha   90.00
_cell.angle_beta   90.00
_cell.angle_gamma   90.00
#
_symmetry.space_group_name_H-M   'P 1'
#
loop_
_entity.id
_entity.type
_entity.pdbx_description
1 polymer ?
#
loop_
_entity_poly.entity_id
_entity_poly.type
_entity_poly.pdbx_seq_one_letter_code
_entity_poly.pdbx_strand_id
1 'polypeptide(L)'
;MVKAVAVITISDTCFKDNSKDTSGPALADYVKDLFPEANLHTIIIPDEREIIERELKYFCETNLDLVLTTGGTGLTPRDVTPEATKAIIQREVPGITTAITLASLKKTPMAQLSRAVAGVRDKTFIINFPGSKKAVTECFEVVKPILPHAISLIHNEVAEVSYIHNNMQFNHTCKHSSNVDISKVALRPRESPFPMVEMAEAWKMIDDVMSEWTERLEIVTIEEGLGRVVAQTLHAKEPLPPFPASVKDGYACLSIDGAGVRRVRTAVTAGDAPTAPLCAGECARVNTGAALPAGADCVVQVEDTKLVSASEDGQTELEVEILKAPEPQQDVRSVGFDIPMGTVLVDKGQILDSAKIGILAGAGYQNVTVRVPPKVALLSTGNELQEPSEVKLKPAHIRDSNRTMLRVLLKEHGYDSIDCGIARDSPPEIVAGIAAALKLADVLVCTGGVSMGEKDLLKPVLLKDFNATLHYGRVRMKPGKPCTFATCEFEGKKKYIFALPG
;
A
#
# COMPACT_ATOMS: atom_id res chain seq x y z
N MET A 1 10.81 -9.94 -36.15
CA MET A 1 9.69 -10.95 -36.06
C MET A 1 10.22 -12.39 -35.99
N VAL A 2 9.81 -13.16 -34.97
CA VAL A 2 10.21 -14.58 -34.74
C VAL A 2 9.55 -15.50 -35.78
N LYS A 3 10.34 -16.32 -36.48
CA LYS A 3 9.94 -17.18 -37.59
C LYS A 3 10.03 -18.67 -37.30
N ALA A 4 10.94 -19.12 -36.44
CA ALA A 4 11.12 -20.52 -36.13
C ALA A 4 11.59 -20.77 -34.69
N VAL A 5 10.95 -21.71 -34.01
CA VAL A 5 11.22 -22.07 -32.61
C VAL A 5 11.34 -23.59 -32.46
N ALA A 6 12.29 -24.06 -31.66
CA ALA A 6 12.38 -25.46 -31.27
C ALA A 6 12.10 -25.64 -29.78
N VAL A 7 11.32 -26.66 -29.46
CA VAL A 7 11.11 -27.18 -28.11
C VAL A 7 11.71 -28.58 -28.03
N ILE A 8 12.70 -28.75 -27.15
CA ILE A 8 13.44 -30.00 -27.00
C ILE A 8 13.18 -30.56 -25.60
N THR A 9 12.48 -31.69 -25.53
CA THR A 9 12.34 -32.45 -24.28
C THR A 9 13.57 -33.35 -24.12
N ILE A 10 14.29 -33.17 -23.03
CA ILE A 10 15.50 -33.94 -22.70
C ILE A 10 15.16 -34.86 -21.53
N SER A 11 14.95 -36.13 -21.83
CA SER A 11 14.60 -37.14 -20.83
C SER A 11 14.76 -38.56 -21.36
N ASP A 12 15.56 -39.38 -20.69
CA ASP A 12 15.66 -40.83 -20.97
C ASP A 12 14.30 -41.54 -20.87
N THR A 13 13.44 -41.06 -19.97
CA THR A 13 12.12 -41.64 -19.74
C THR A 13 11.17 -41.29 -20.87
N CYS A 14 11.12 -40.01 -21.26
CA CYS A 14 10.26 -39.57 -22.36
C CYS A 14 10.77 -40.08 -23.71
N PHE A 15 12.08 -40.26 -23.88
CA PHE A 15 12.67 -40.82 -25.09
C PHE A 15 12.30 -42.30 -25.30
N LYS A 16 12.20 -43.07 -24.21
CA LYS A 16 11.72 -44.47 -24.26
C LYS A 16 10.21 -44.58 -24.45
N ASP A 17 9.48 -43.61 -23.92
CA ASP A 17 8.02 -43.58 -23.93
C ASP A 17 7.53 -42.13 -24.07
N ASN A 18 7.29 -41.72 -25.31
CA ASN A 18 6.89 -40.35 -25.65
C ASN A 18 5.58 -39.92 -24.97
N SER A 19 4.73 -40.87 -24.56
CA SER A 19 3.45 -40.55 -23.90
C SER A 19 3.63 -39.91 -22.52
N LYS A 20 4.81 -40.04 -21.93
CA LYS A 20 5.15 -39.46 -20.62
C LYS A 20 5.58 -38.00 -20.70
N ASP A 21 5.85 -37.48 -21.90
CA ASP A 21 6.18 -36.07 -22.06
C ASP A 21 4.95 -35.19 -21.88
N THR A 22 4.91 -34.49 -20.77
CA THR A 22 3.88 -33.49 -20.46
C THR A 22 4.40 -32.07 -20.46
N SER A 23 5.73 -31.90 -20.48
CA SER A 23 6.42 -30.62 -20.36
C SER A 23 6.69 -30.01 -21.73
N GLY A 24 7.15 -30.82 -22.68
CA GLY A 24 7.37 -30.42 -24.06
C GLY A 24 6.10 -29.89 -24.72
N PRO A 25 4.96 -30.63 -24.70
CA PRO A 25 3.69 -30.16 -25.23
C PRO A 25 3.21 -28.87 -24.58
N ALA A 26 3.35 -28.74 -23.25
CA ALA A 26 2.95 -27.52 -22.55
C ALA A 26 3.77 -26.29 -23.02
N LEU A 27 5.08 -26.46 -23.18
CA LEU A 27 5.95 -25.40 -23.67
C LEU A 27 5.68 -25.06 -25.14
N ALA A 28 5.39 -26.07 -25.96
CA ALA A 28 4.97 -25.91 -27.35
C ALA A 28 3.68 -25.09 -27.47
N ASP A 29 2.69 -25.31 -26.60
CA ASP A 29 1.44 -24.54 -26.61
C ASP A 29 1.70 -23.07 -26.25
N TYR A 30 2.52 -22.79 -25.24
CA TYR A 30 2.92 -21.42 -24.91
C TYR A 30 3.67 -20.71 -26.05
N VAL A 31 4.49 -21.45 -26.79
CA VAL A 31 5.20 -20.91 -27.95
C VAL A 31 4.21 -20.57 -29.06
N LYS A 32 3.22 -21.42 -29.34
CA LYS A 32 2.17 -21.12 -30.34
C LYS A 32 1.35 -19.90 -29.94
N ASP A 33 1.02 -19.75 -28.65
CA ASP A 33 0.29 -18.60 -28.16
C ASP A 33 1.08 -17.30 -28.30
N LEU A 34 2.40 -17.35 -28.03
CA LEU A 34 3.27 -16.18 -28.09
C LEU A 34 3.70 -15.83 -29.51
N PHE A 35 3.92 -16.84 -30.36
CA PHE A 35 4.42 -16.72 -31.73
C PHE A 35 3.55 -17.57 -32.68
N PRO A 36 2.30 -17.15 -32.96
CA PRO A 36 1.35 -17.96 -33.73
C PRO A 36 1.79 -18.23 -35.18
N GLU A 37 2.62 -17.36 -35.75
CA GLU A 37 3.13 -17.46 -37.12
C GLU A 37 4.50 -18.17 -37.21
N ALA A 38 5.07 -18.61 -36.07
CA ALA A 38 6.37 -19.26 -36.06
C ALA A 38 6.26 -20.75 -36.36
N ASN A 39 7.19 -21.26 -37.18
CA ASN A 39 7.34 -22.70 -37.40
C ASN A 39 7.87 -23.35 -36.12
N LEU A 40 7.06 -24.21 -35.52
CA LEU A 40 7.39 -24.90 -34.28
C LEU A 40 7.90 -26.31 -34.56
N HIS A 41 9.12 -26.58 -34.10
CA HIS A 41 9.73 -27.91 -34.08
C HIS A 41 9.72 -28.48 -32.67
N THR A 42 9.24 -29.71 -32.51
CA THR A 42 9.27 -30.41 -31.22
C THR A 42 10.02 -31.72 -31.36
N ILE A 43 11.00 -31.98 -30.50
CA ILE A 43 11.71 -33.26 -30.47
C ILE A 43 11.91 -33.74 -29.03
N ILE A 44 12.07 -35.05 -28.87
CA ILE A 44 12.41 -35.69 -27.59
C ILE A 44 13.75 -36.42 -27.78
N ILE A 45 14.71 -36.18 -26.89
CA ILE A 45 16.04 -36.78 -26.91
C ILE A 45 16.44 -37.33 -25.53
N PRO A 46 17.34 -38.33 -25.47
CA PRO A 46 17.83 -38.86 -24.20
C PRO A 46 18.79 -37.87 -23.51
N ASP A 47 19.08 -38.11 -22.24
CA ASP A 47 20.00 -37.33 -21.40
C ASP A 47 21.47 -37.64 -21.74
N GLU A 48 21.82 -37.60 -23.03
CA GLU A 48 23.18 -37.84 -23.54
C GLU A 48 23.79 -36.52 -24.03
N ARG A 49 24.91 -36.12 -23.42
CA ARG A 49 25.54 -34.82 -23.65
C ARG A 49 25.85 -34.59 -25.12
N GLU A 50 26.45 -35.56 -25.79
CA GLU A 50 26.85 -35.47 -27.20
C GLU A 50 25.63 -35.30 -28.12
N ILE A 51 24.49 -35.94 -27.77
CA ILE A 51 23.25 -35.81 -28.53
C ILE A 51 22.65 -34.42 -28.31
N ILE A 52 22.57 -33.95 -27.06
CA ILE A 52 22.05 -32.61 -26.76
C ILE A 52 22.88 -31.54 -27.46
N GLU A 53 24.22 -31.62 -27.39
CA GLU A 53 25.11 -30.68 -28.08
C GLU A 53 24.91 -30.70 -29.60
N ARG A 54 24.75 -31.89 -30.20
CA ARG A 54 24.50 -32.04 -31.63
C ARG A 54 23.18 -31.40 -32.05
N GLU A 55 22.09 -31.71 -31.36
CA GLU A 55 20.77 -31.16 -31.71
C GLU A 55 20.71 -29.64 -31.50
N LEU A 56 21.26 -29.14 -30.39
CA LEU A 56 21.33 -27.69 -30.15
C LEU A 56 22.14 -26.99 -31.25
N LYS A 57 23.28 -27.55 -31.68
CA LYS A 57 24.06 -27.02 -32.80
C LYS A 57 23.26 -27.05 -34.10
N TYR A 58 22.61 -28.18 -34.41
CA TYR A 58 21.80 -28.34 -35.62
C TYR A 58 20.69 -27.29 -35.72
N PHE A 59 19.95 -27.03 -34.62
CA PHE A 59 18.92 -26.00 -34.61
C PHE A 59 19.49 -24.58 -34.75
N CYS A 60 20.68 -24.31 -34.20
CA CYS A 60 21.32 -23.02 -34.40
C CYS A 60 21.79 -22.81 -35.85
N GLU A 61 22.32 -23.86 -36.49
CA GLU A 61 22.82 -23.82 -37.87
C GLU A 61 21.70 -23.72 -38.91
N THR A 62 20.49 -24.19 -38.57
CA THR A 62 19.29 -24.08 -39.40
C THR A 62 18.57 -22.72 -39.27
N ASN A 63 19.21 -21.73 -38.64
CA ASN A 63 18.70 -20.37 -38.41
C ASN A 63 17.37 -20.32 -37.64
N LEU A 64 17.19 -21.17 -36.61
CA LEU A 64 16.10 -20.95 -35.66
C LEU A 64 16.35 -19.70 -34.82
N ASP A 65 15.29 -19.01 -34.45
CA ASP A 65 15.40 -17.78 -33.66
C ASP A 65 15.46 -18.11 -32.14
N LEU A 66 14.79 -19.20 -31.73
CA LEU A 66 14.66 -19.60 -30.33
C LEU A 66 14.70 -21.13 -30.16
N VAL A 67 15.45 -21.60 -29.17
CA VAL A 67 15.49 -23.00 -28.73
C VAL A 67 15.18 -23.04 -27.23
N LEU A 68 14.14 -23.76 -26.87
CA LEU A 68 13.74 -23.97 -25.48
C LEU A 68 13.91 -25.45 -25.13
N THR A 69 14.61 -25.75 -24.05
CA THR A 69 14.72 -27.14 -23.57
C THR A 69 13.93 -27.33 -22.29
N THR A 70 13.45 -28.54 -22.06
CA THR A 70 12.86 -28.94 -20.77
C THR A 70 13.46 -30.27 -20.33
N GLY A 71 13.96 -30.30 -19.09
CA GLY A 71 14.61 -31.49 -18.52
C GLY A 71 16.13 -31.37 -18.40
N GLY A 72 16.72 -32.31 -17.67
CA GLY A 72 18.17 -32.44 -17.51
C GLY A 72 18.90 -31.29 -16.79
N THR A 73 18.21 -30.45 -16.02
CA THR A 73 18.80 -29.29 -15.28
C THR A 73 18.99 -29.50 -13.78
N GLY A 74 18.72 -30.70 -13.27
CA GLY A 74 18.83 -31.07 -11.84
C GLY A 74 20.26 -31.32 -11.37
N LEU A 75 20.44 -32.10 -10.31
CA LEU A 75 21.75 -32.41 -9.70
C LEU A 75 22.23 -33.85 -9.96
N THR A 76 21.45 -34.67 -10.66
CA THR A 76 21.79 -36.07 -10.89
C THR A 76 22.88 -36.20 -11.97
N PRO A 77 23.62 -37.32 -12.02
CA PRO A 77 24.61 -37.55 -13.08
C PRO A 77 24.05 -37.54 -14.50
N ARG A 78 22.72 -37.72 -14.67
CA ARG A 78 22.04 -37.64 -15.96
C ARG A 78 21.63 -36.21 -16.32
N ASP A 79 21.58 -35.28 -15.37
CA ASP A 79 21.24 -33.89 -15.64
C ASP A 79 22.40 -33.17 -16.35
N VAL A 80 22.56 -33.34 -17.66
CA VAL A 80 23.71 -32.82 -18.42
C VAL A 80 23.35 -31.69 -19.39
N THR A 81 22.10 -31.22 -19.36
CA THR A 81 21.60 -30.16 -20.27
C THR A 81 22.34 -28.82 -20.11
N PRO A 82 22.63 -28.33 -18.88
CA PRO A 82 23.43 -27.13 -18.67
C PRO A 82 24.83 -27.22 -19.28
N GLU A 83 25.52 -28.35 -19.09
CA GLU A 83 26.87 -28.59 -19.61
C GLU A 83 26.87 -28.61 -21.14
N ALA A 84 25.91 -29.31 -21.75
CA ALA A 84 25.75 -29.34 -23.19
C ALA A 84 25.45 -27.94 -23.77
N THR A 85 24.58 -27.18 -23.12
CA THR A 85 24.25 -25.81 -23.54
C THR A 85 25.45 -24.88 -23.41
N LYS A 86 26.19 -24.94 -22.29
CA LYS A 86 27.40 -24.13 -22.08
C LYS A 86 28.50 -24.42 -23.09
N ALA A 87 28.62 -25.67 -23.53
CA ALA A 87 29.63 -26.06 -24.51
C ALA A 87 29.43 -25.43 -25.90
N ILE A 88 28.22 -24.96 -26.21
CA ILE A 88 27.83 -24.53 -27.56
C ILE A 88 27.47 -23.05 -27.66
N ILE A 89 27.04 -22.41 -26.57
CA ILE A 89 26.75 -20.97 -26.57
C ILE A 89 28.03 -20.15 -26.73
N GLN A 90 27.92 -19.01 -27.42
CA GLN A 90 29.03 -18.06 -27.60
C GLN A 90 28.96 -16.92 -26.58
N ARG A 91 27.75 -16.59 -26.10
CA ARG A 91 27.51 -15.57 -25.09
C ARG A 91 26.50 -16.08 -24.07
N GLU A 92 26.90 -16.17 -22.82
CA GLU A 92 26.00 -16.53 -21.72
C GLU A 92 25.13 -15.33 -21.33
N VAL A 93 23.86 -15.59 -20.99
CA VAL A 93 22.91 -14.57 -20.54
C VAL A 93 22.43 -14.92 -19.12
N PRO A 94 23.28 -14.75 -18.09
CA PRO A 94 22.99 -15.19 -16.71
C PRO A 94 21.83 -14.43 -16.05
N GLY A 95 21.47 -13.24 -16.56
CA GLY A 95 20.32 -12.48 -16.06
C GLY A 95 18.99 -13.23 -16.19
N ILE A 96 18.83 -14.04 -17.24
CA ILE A 96 17.60 -14.82 -17.47
C ILE A 96 17.43 -15.91 -16.42
N THR A 97 18.47 -16.70 -16.19
CA THR A 97 18.44 -17.77 -15.20
C THR A 97 18.33 -17.20 -13.79
N THR A 98 18.95 -16.05 -13.52
CA THR A 98 18.77 -15.32 -12.26
C THR A 98 17.32 -14.89 -12.05
N ALA A 99 16.66 -14.32 -13.06
CA ALA A 99 15.25 -13.91 -12.98
C ALA A 99 14.32 -15.10 -12.75
N ILE A 100 14.52 -16.21 -13.49
CA ILE A 100 13.78 -17.46 -13.30
C ILE A 100 13.95 -17.97 -11.86
N THR A 101 15.19 -18.01 -11.35
CA THR A 101 15.46 -18.47 -9.99
C THR A 101 14.80 -17.58 -8.94
N LEU A 102 14.91 -16.25 -9.04
CA LEU A 102 14.28 -15.31 -8.11
C LEU A 102 12.76 -15.42 -8.09
N ALA A 103 12.13 -15.59 -9.26
CA ALA A 103 10.69 -15.76 -9.36
C ALA A 103 10.24 -17.13 -8.82
N SER A 104 10.98 -18.20 -9.12
CA SER A 104 10.67 -19.55 -8.68
C SER A 104 10.87 -19.74 -7.17
N LEU A 105 11.86 -19.06 -6.58
CA LEU A 105 12.12 -19.05 -5.14
C LEU A 105 10.94 -18.52 -4.31
N LYS A 106 10.11 -17.65 -4.88
CA LYS A 106 8.86 -17.18 -4.25
C LYS A 106 7.81 -18.29 -4.13
N LYS A 107 7.94 -19.37 -4.90
CA LYS A 107 6.98 -20.49 -4.97
C LYS A 107 7.51 -21.74 -4.29
N THR A 108 8.80 -22.03 -4.42
CA THR A 108 9.42 -23.20 -3.81
C THR A 108 10.91 -22.99 -3.50
N PRO A 109 11.39 -23.38 -2.31
CA PRO A 109 12.82 -23.35 -1.99
C PRO A 109 13.64 -24.31 -2.87
N MET A 110 13.02 -25.33 -3.45
CA MET A 110 13.71 -26.31 -4.32
C MET A 110 14.28 -25.69 -5.61
N ALA A 111 13.82 -24.49 -5.99
CA ALA A 111 14.32 -23.77 -7.15
C ALA A 111 15.84 -23.47 -7.07
N GLN A 112 16.42 -23.44 -5.86
CA GLN A 112 17.85 -23.25 -5.63
C GLN A 112 18.72 -24.35 -6.27
N LEU A 113 18.15 -25.51 -6.55
CA LEU A 113 18.87 -26.68 -7.08
C LEU A 113 18.92 -26.73 -8.60
N SER A 114 18.23 -25.82 -9.29
CA SER A 114 18.22 -25.76 -10.76
C SER A 114 19.54 -25.19 -11.28
N ARG A 115 20.17 -25.90 -12.22
CA ARG A 115 21.40 -25.46 -12.90
C ARG A 115 21.16 -24.93 -14.31
N ALA A 116 19.94 -24.49 -14.61
CA ALA A 116 19.55 -24.00 -15.93
C ALA A 116 20.52 -22.95 -16.50
N VAL A 117 20.71 -22.97 -17.82
CA VAL A 117 21.57 -22.04 -18.57
C VAL A 117 20.75 -21.35 -19.64
N ALA A 118 21.07 -20.09 -19.91
CA ALA A 118 20.56 -19.36 -21.06
C ALA A 118 21.71 -18.67 -21.79
N GLY A 119 21.66 -18.63 -23.11
CA GLY A 119 22.75 -18.09 -23.91
C GLY A 119 22.39 -17.92 -25.38
N VAL A 120 23.27 -17.26 -26.11
CA VAL A 120 23.15 -17.03 -27.55
C VAL A 120 24.21 -17.83 -28.29
N ARG A 121 23.80 -18.50 -29.36
CA ARG A 121 24.67 -19.07 -30.38
C ARG A 121 24.22 -18.57 -31.74
N ASP A 122 25.11 -17.95 -32.48
CA ASP A 122 24.88 -17.30 -33.76
C ASP A 122 23.71 -16.30 -33.69
N LYS A 123 22.58 -16.63 -34.32
CA LYS A 123 21.35 -15.83 -34.26
C LYS A 123 20.24 -16.50 -33.43
N THR A 124 20.58 -17.52 -32.67
CA THR A 124 19.62 -18.35 -31.94
C THR A 124 19.75 -18.10 -30.45
N PHE A 125 18.61 -17.84 -29.81
CA PHE A 125 18.54 -17.75 -28.36
C PHE A 125 18.20 -19.10 -27.73
N ILE A 126 18.91 -19.51 -26.68
CA ILE A 126 18.75 -20.82 -26.05
C ILE A 126 18.44 -20.65 -24.57
N ILE A 127 17.40 -21.32 -24.07
CA ILE A 127 17.00 -21.30 -22.65
C ILE A 127 16.69 -22.72 -22.17
N ASN A 128 17.32 -23.15 -21.07
CA ASN A 128 16.97 -24.40 -20.41
C ASN A 128 15.91 -24.21 -19.33
N PHE A 129 14.94 -25.11 -19.29
CA PHE A 129 13.93 -25.17 -18.24
C PHE A 129 13.95 -26.51 -17.49
N PRO A 130 13.43 -26.55 -16.24
CA PRO A 130 13.27 -27.80 -15.51
C PRO A 130 12.32 -28.78 -16.22
N GLY A 131 12.41 -30.06 -15.85
CA GLY A 131 11.70 -31.15 -16.55
C GLY A 131 10.24 -31.37 -16.17
N SER A 132 9.71 -30.77 -15.10
CA SER A 132 8.31 -30.97 -14.70
C SER A 132 7.40 -29.94 -15.35
N LYS A 133 6.19 -30.37 -15.77
CA LYS A 133 5.20 -29.49 -16.43
C LYS A 133 4.95 -28.22 -15.64
N LYS A 134 4.72 -28.35 -14.33
CA LYS A 134 4.51 -27.18 -13.45
C LYS A 134 5.71 -26.23 -13.50
N ALA A 135 6.92 -26.73 -13.28
CA ALA A 135 8.11 -25.87 -13.22
C ALA A 135 8.40 -25.19 -14.57
N VAL A 136 8.29 -25.90 -15.70
CA VAL A 136 8.52 -25.30 -17.02
C VAL A 136 7.50 -24.20 -17.31
N THR A 137 6.21 -24.40 -17.01
CA THR A 137 5.19 -23.36 -17.23
C THR A 137 5.45 -22.12 -16.38
N GLU A 138 5.83 -22.30 -15.11
CA GLU A 138 6.12 -21.20 -14.21
C GLU A 138 7.38 -20.44 -14.62
N CYS A 139 8.41 -21.13 -15.12
CA CYS A 139 9.65 -20.50 -15.59
C CYS A 139 9.43 -19.78 -16.93
N PHE A 140 8.62 -20.33 -17.83
CA PHE A 140 8.34 -19.72 -19.13
C PHE A 140 7.63 -18.38 -18.97
N GLU A 141 6.64 -18.28 -18.08
CA GLU A 141 5.94 -17.02 -17.80
C GLU A 141 6.86 -15.90 -17.30
N VAL A 142 8.00 -16.22 -16.68
CA VAL A 142 8.99 -15.23 -16.25
C VAL A 142 9.72 -14.61 -17.45
N VAL A 143 10.04 -15.42 -18.47
CA VAL A 143 10.83 -14.97 -19.62
C VAL A 143 9.97 -14.52 -20.80
N LYS A 144 8.73 -14.98 -20.88
CA LYS A 144 7.77 -14.66 -21.94
C LYS A 144 7.74 -13.18 -22.33
N PRO A 145 7.72 -12.20 -21.40
CA PRO A 145 7.66 -10.78 -21.77
C PRO A 145 8.91 -10.28 -22.51
N ILE A 146 10.07 -10.92 -22.34
CA ILE A 146 11.35 -10.46 -22.91
C ILE A 146 11.73 -11.18 -24.21
N LEU A 147 11.09 -12.31 -24.53
CA LEU A 147 11.48 -13.14 -25.67
C LEU A 147 11.44 -12.40 -27.02
N PRO A 148 10.36 -11.67 -27.38
CA PRO A 148 10.32 -10.98 -28.67
C PRO A 148 11.46 -9.96 -28.82
N HIS A 149 11.73 -9.19 -27.77
CA HIS A 149 12.79 -8.18 -27.77
C HIS A 149 14.19 -8.80 -27.82
N ALA A 150 14.45 -9.80 -26.99
CA ALA A 150 15.74 -10.48 -26.93
C ALA A 150 16.11 -11.08 -28.30
N ILE A 151 15.13 -11.65 -28.99
CA ILE A 151 15.32 -12.19 -30.34
C ILE A 151 15.58 -11.05 -31.33
N SER A 152 14.76 -10.00 -31.38
CA SER A 152 15.01 -8.85 -32.29
C SER A 152 16.39 -8.20 -32.10
N LEU A 153 16.91 -8.16 -30.87
CA LEU A 153 18.28 -7.73 -30.56
C LEU A 153 19.33 -8.64 -31.21
N ILE A 154 19.15 -9.96 -31.11
CA ILE A 154 20.07 -10.96 -31.68
C ILE A 154 20.08 -10.87 -33.21
N HIS A 155 18.93 -10.61 -33.84
CA HIS A 155 18.81 -10.45 -35.29
C HIS A 155 19.25 -9.08 -35.82
N ASN A 156 19.62 -8.15 -34.93
CA ASN A 156 20.01 -6.78 -35.26
C ASN A 156 18.91 -6.02 -36.03
N GLU A 157 17.64 -6.23 -35.66
CA GLU A 157 16.47 -5.55 -36.23
C GLU A 157 16.38 -4.12 -35.68
N VAL A 158 17.24 -3.22 -36.16
CA VAL A 158 17.47 -1.86 -35.62
C VAL A 158 16.18 -1.05 -35.40
N ALA A 159 15.19 -1.18 -36.29
CA ALA A 159 13.91 -0.48 -36.16
C ALA A 159 13.05 -1.02 -34.99
N GLU A 160 13.02 -2.33 -34.80
CA GLU A 160 12.25 -3.01 -33.75
C GLU A 160 12.97 -2.84 -32.38
N VAL A 161 14.30 -2.90 -32.37
CA VAL A 161 15.14 -2.61 -31.21
C VAL A 161 15.02 -1.16 -30.77
N SER A 162 15.01 -0.21 -31.70
CA SER A 162 14.83 1.22 -31.38
C SER A 162 13.42 1.49 -30.86
N TYR A 163 12.40 0.86 -31.45
CA TYR A 163 11.03 0.92 -30.96
C TYR A 163 10.91 0.39 -29.52
N ILE A 164 11.49 -0.77 -29.23
CA ILE A 164 11.39 -1.38 -27.89
C ILE A 164 12.31 -0.69 -26.87
N HIS A 165 13.50 -0.21 -27.23
CA HIS A 165 14.34 0.60 -26.34
C HIS A 165 13.70 1.95 -26.00
N ASN A 166 13.00 2.56 -26.97
CA ASN A 166 12.16 3.72 -26.70
C ASN A 166 10.99 3.32 -25.77
N ASN A 167 10.32 2.19 -25.98
CA ASN A 167 9.23 1.72 -25.10
C ASN A 167 9.68 1.21 -23.70
N MET A 168 10.95 0.86 -23.51
CA MET A 168 11.51 0.49 -22.21
C MET A 168 12.03 1.69 -21.44
N GLN A 169 12.49 2.73 -22.12
CA GLN A 169 12.83 4.02 -21.49
C GLN A 169 11.59 4.87 -21.20
N PHE A 170 10.49 4.65 -21.92
CA PHE A 170 9.22 5.31 -21.73
C PHE A 170 8.17 4.25 -21.43
N ASN A 171 7.94 4.03 -20.14
CA ASN A 171 6.99 3.07 -19.58
C ASN A 171 5.67 3.09 -20.37
N HIS A 172 5.42 2.00 -21.10
CA HIS A 172 4.18 1.63 -21.78
C HIS A 172 3.86 2.40 -23.11
N THR A 173 3.74 1.65 -24.21
CA THR A 173 2.86 1.98 -25.34
C THR A 173 1.80 0.88 -25.40
N CYS A 174 0.78 1.02 -24.57
CA CYS A 174 -0.50 0.40 -24.93
C CYS A 174 -1.04 1.13 -26.16
N LYS A 175 -1.85 0.45 -26.98
CA LYS A 175 -2.66 1.06 -28.06
C LYS A 175 -3.73 1.99 -27.47
N HIS A 176 -3.34 2.99 -26.70
CA HIS A 176 -4.24 4.05 -26.25
C HIS A 176 -4.31 5.10 -27.36
N SER A 177 -5.31 4.98 -28.22
CA SER A 177 -5.69 6.05 -29.14
C SER A 177 -6.29 7.20 -28.33
N SER A 178 -5.80 8.41 -28.53
CA SER A 178 -6.45 9.63 -28.02
C SER A 178 -7.23 10.30 -29.15
N ASN A 179 -8.38 10.88 -28.79
CA ASN A 179 -9.23 11.70 -29.64
C ASN A 179 -8.74 13.17 -29.73
N VAL A 180 -7.62 13.50 -29.08
CA VAL A 180 -7.02 14.85 -29.11
C VAL A 180 -6.12 15.00 -30.34
N ASP A 181 -6.59 15.79 -31.32
CA ASP A 181 -5.79 16.21 -32.47
C ASP A 181 -4.87 17.38 -32.11
N ILE A 182 -3.56 17.17 -32.23
CA ILE A 182 -2.50 18.17 -31.98
C ILE A 182 -1.90 18.75 -33.27
N SER A 183 -2.38 18.35 -34.45
CA SER A 183 -1.79 18.76 -35.75
C SER A 183 -2.03 20.23 -36.11
N LYS A 184 -3.03 20.89 -35.49
CA LYS A 184 -3.50 22.24 -35.86
C LYS A 184 -3.02 23.34 -34.90
N VAL A 185 -1.76 23.32 -34.51
CA VAL A 185 -1.15 24.24 -33.53
C VAL A 185 -1.44 25.72 -33.83
N ALA A 186 -1.36 26.13 -35.10
CA ALA A 186 -1.55 27.52 -35.52
C ALA A 186 -2.97 28.06 -35.23
N LEU A 187 -3.97 27.17 -35.20
CA LEU A 187 -5.39 27.49 -35.05
C LEU A 187 -5.89 27.35 -33.60
N ARG A 188 -4.99 27.20 -32.62
CA ARG A 188 -5.38 27.07 -31.22
C ARG A 188 -6.04 28.36 -30.67
N PRO A 189 -6.96 28.25 -29.69
CA PRO A 189 -7.56 29.40 -29.04
C PRO A 189 -6.51 30.35 -28.44
N ARG A 190 -6.72 31.66 -28.62
CA ARG A 190 -5.88 32.72 -28.00
C ARG A 190 -6.44 33.22 -26.67
N GLU A 191 -7.68 32.89 -26.40
CA GLU A 191 -8.36 33.10 -25.13
C GLU A 191 -8.76 31.75 -24.56
N SER A 192 -8.75 31.65 -23.23
CA SER A 192 -9.14 30.40 -22.58
C SER A 192 -10.64 30.17 -22.76
N PRO A 193 -11.07 28.97 -23.17
CA PRO A 193 -12.50 28.65 -23.27
C PRO A 193 -13.15 28.49 -21.89
N PHE A 194 -12.37 28.51 -20.81
CA PHE A 194 -12.87 28.40 -19.44
C PHE A 194 -13.00 29.79 -18.80
N PRO A 195 -14.17 30.12 -18.21
CA PRO A 195 -14.36 31.38 -17.50
C PRO A 195 -13.43 31.46 -16.29
N MET A 196 -13.13 32.69 -15.87
CA MET A 196 -12.41 32.90 -14.62
C MET A 196 -13.41 32.83 -13.46
N VAL A 197 -13.19 31.90 -12.53
CA VAL A 197 -14.05 31.69 -11.35
C VAL A 197 -13.42 32.36 -10.12
N GLU A 198 -14.22 32.94 -9.23
CA GLU A 198 -13.70 33.47 -7.94
C GLU A 198 -13.31 32.33 -7.00
N MET A 199 -12.34 32.56 -6.09
CA MET A 199 -11.86 31.49 -5.19
C MET A 199 -12.98 30.88 -4.34
N ALA A 200 -13.88 31.69 -3.80
CA ALA A 200 -15.01 31.22 -2.99
C ALA A 200 -16.00 30.37 -3.81
N GLU A 201 -16.19 30.71 -5.08
CA GLU A 201 -17.05 29.96 -5.98
C GLU A 201 -16.40 28.63 -6.39
N ALA A 202 -15.08 28.62 -6.62
CA ALA A 202 -14.34 27.38 -6.88
C ALA A 202 -14.43 26.40 -5.70
N TRP A 203 -14.31 26.89 -4.46
CA TRP A 203 -14.53 26.07 -3.26
C TRP A 203 -15.94 25.52 -3.18
N LYS A 204 -16.95 26.37 -3.40
CA LYS A 204 -18.35 25.93 -3.41
C LYS A 204 -18.60 24.84 -4.44
N MET A 205 -18.04 24.96 -5.65
CA MET A 205 -18.14 23.92 -6.67
C MET A 205 -17.51 22.59 -6.22
N ILE A 206 -16.39 22.62 -5.51
CA ILE A 206 -15.79 21.41 -4.91
C ILE A 206 -16.73 20.84 -3.85
N ASP A 207 -17.23 21.66 -2.92
CA ASP A 207 -18.11 21.21 -1.83
C ASP A 207 -19.40 20.59 -2.38
N ASP A 208 -20.03 21.20 -3.38
CA ASP A 208 -21.24 20.70 -4.04
C ASP A 208 -20.97 19.32 -4.66
N VAL A 209 -19.84 19.15 -5.35
CA VAL A 209 -19.43 17.87 -5.95
C VAL A 209 -19.09 16.81 -4.91
N MET A 210 -18.42 17.21 -3.82
CA MET A 210 -18.00 16.33 -2.74
C MET A 210 -19.14 15.96 -1.79
N SER A 211 -20.26 16.68 -1.81
CA SER A 211 -21.48 16.32 -1.07
C SER A 211 -22.06 14.97 -1.52
N GLU A 212 -21.78 14.56 -2.76
CA GLU A 212 -22.15 13.26 -3.32
C GLU A 212 -21.11 12.16 -3.04
N TRP A 213 -20.06 12.45 -2.26
CA TRP A 213 -19.02 11.48 -1.95
C TRP A 213 -19.60 10.27 -1.23
N THR A 214 -19.45 9.10 -1.82
CA THR A 214 -19.91 7.85 -1.21
C THR A 214 -18.98 7.46 -0.06
N GLU A 215 -19.48 7.57 1.17
CA GLU A 215 -18.74 7.13 2.35
C GLU A 215 -18.49 5.62 2.31
N ARG A 216 -17.21 5.25 2.40
CA ARG A 216 -16.80 3.87 2.70
C ARG A 216 -16.40 3.83 4.16
N LEU A 217 -16.88 2.82 4.87
CA LEU A 217 -16.62 2.64 6.30
C LEU A 217 -15.78 1.40 6.51
N GLU A 218 -14.92 1.44 7.51
CA GLU A 218 -14.20 0.27 8.01
C GLU A 218 -14.13 0.30 9.53
N ILE A 219 -13.91 -0.87 10.13
CA ILE A 219 -13.70 -1.01 11.56
C ILE A 219 -12.21 -1.22 11.76
N VAL A 220 -11.60 -0.37 12.58
CA VAL A 220 -10.19 -0.44 12.97
C VAL A 220 -10.08 -0.52 14.48
N THR A 221 -8.94 -0.99 14.98
CA THR A 221 -8.64 -0.87 16.41
C THR A 221 -8.55 0.60 16.81
N ILE A 222 -8.74 0.92 18.09
CA ILE A 222 -8.61 2.32 18.58
C ILE A 222 -7.22 2.91 18.27
N GLU A 223 -6.16 2.10 18.28
CA GLU A 223 -4.78 2.53 18.01
C GLU A 223 -4.56 2.83 16.52
N GLU A 224 -5.05 1.96 15.63
CA GLU A 224 -5.06 2.19 14.18
C GLU A 224 -5.98 3.35 13.77
N GLY A 225 -6.86 3.78 14.67
CA GLY A 225 -7.75 4.92 14.50
C GLY A 225 -7.04 6.28 14.46
N LEU A 226 -5.76 6.39 14.83
CA LEU A 226 -5.05 7.68 14.85
C LEU A 226 -5.10 8.38 13.48
N GLY A 227 -5.54 9.64 13.47
CA GLY A 227 -5.69 10.45 12.26
C GLY A 227 -6.92 10.11 11.41
N ARG A 228 -7.73 9.10 11.80
CA ARG A 228 -8.92 8.69 11.07
C ARG A 228 -10.14 9.49 11.50
N VAL A 229 -11.09 9.64 10.58
CA VAL A 229 -12.36 10.34 10.83
C VAL A 229 -13.41 9.36 11.33
N VAL A 230 -14.00 9.63 12.50
CA VAL A 230 -15.01 8.74 13.09
C VAL A 230 -16.32 8.80 12.31
N ALA A 231 -16.89 7.64 12.00
CA ALA A 231 -18.10 7.54 11.18
C ALA A 231 -19.41 7.65 11.99
N GLN A 232 -19.32 7.54 13.32
CA GLN A 232 -20.46 7.55 14.23
C GLN A 232 -20.10 8.24 15.56
N THR A 233 -21.07 8.88 16.21
CA THR A 233 -20.85 9.44 17.55
C THR A 233 -20.64 8.31 18.56
N LEU A 234 -19.62 8.42 19.39
CA LEU A 234 -19.23 7.43 20.39
C LEU A 234 -19.58 7.94 21.79
N HIS A 235 -20.20 7.09 22.60
CA HIS A 235 -20.68 7.43 23.94
C HIS A 235 -19.97 6.61 25.01
N ALA A 236 -19.87 7.14 26.23
CA ALA A 236 -19.37 6.41 27.38
C ALA A 236 -20.27 5.21 27.69
N LYS A 237 -19.72 4.00 27.57
CA LYS A 237 -20.45 2.76 27.89
C LYS A 237 -20.50 2.48 29.40
N GLU A 238 -19.52 3.01 30.11
CA GLU A 238 -19.37 2.93 31.56
C GLU A 238 -19.04 4.32 32.11
N PRO A 239 -19.45 4.64 33.34
CA PRO A 239 -19.02 5.87 34.00
C PRO A 239 -17.54 5.82 34.41
N LEU A 240 -16.87 6.97 34.45
CA LEU A 240 -15.49 7.10 34.95
C LEU A 240 -15.45 8.08 36.15
N PRO A 241 -15.00 7.63 37.34
CA PRO A 241 -14.76 6.23 37.71
C PRO A 241 -16.06 5.41 37.79
N PRO A 242 -16.01 4.08 37.66
CA PRO A 242 -17.20 3.22 37.73
C PRO A 242 -17.65 2.90 39.17
N PHE A 243 -16.86 3.29 40.15
CA PHE A 243 -17.09 3.17 41.59
C PHE A 243 -16.63 4.47 42.29
N PRO A 244 -17.09 4.78 43.50
CA PRO A 244 -16.53 5.87 44.28
C PRO A 244 -15.05 5.58 44.55
N ALA A 245 -14.17 6.47 44.10
CA ALA A 245 -12.73 6.26 44.11
C ALA A 245 -12.03 7.30 44.99
N SER A 246 -10.99 6.86 45.71
CA SER A 246 -10.17 7.77 46.51
C SER A 246 -9.33 8.70 45.63
N VAL A 247 -9.30 9.99 45.96
CA VAL A 247 -8.40 10.98 45.35
C VAL A 247 -7.00 10.95 45.98
N LYS A 248 -6.88 10.44 47.21
CA LYS A 248 -5.66 10.48 48.02
C LYS A 248 -5.27 9.11 48.58
N ASP A 249 -4.02 8.95 48.95
CA ASP A 249 -3.59 7.88 49.85
C ASP A 249 -3.95 8.27 51.29
N GLY A 250 -4.60 7.38 52.03
CA GLY A 250 -5.12 7.69 53.36
C GLY A 250 -6.17 6.69 53.85
N TYR A 251 -7.24 7.21 54.46
CA TYR A 251 -8.26 6.39 55.12
C TYR A 251 -9.67 6.78 54.68
N ALA A 252 -10.40 5.82 54.11
CA ALA A 252 -11.83 5.93 53.87
C ALA A 252 -12.58 5.71 55.20
N CYS A 253 -13.46 6.62 55.56
CA CYS A 253 -14.21 6.58 56.81
C CYS A 253 -15.61 7.19 56.66
N LEU A 254 -16.38 7.15 57.75
CA LEU A 254 -17.68 7.80 57.87
C LEU A 254 -17.45 9.22 58.42
N SER A 255 -17.80 10.25 57.63
CA SER A 255 -17.61 11.65 57.99
C SER A 255 -18.31 12.04 59.29
N ILE A 256 -19.46 11.42 59.57
CA ILE A 256 -20.26 11.65 60.79
C ILE A 256 -19.52 11.29 62.08
N ASP A 257 -18.51 10.41 62.03
CA ASP A 257 -17.74 10.06 63.22
C ASP A 257 -16.80 11.20 63.64
N GLY A 258 -16.52 12.18 62.76
CA GLY A 258 -15.70 13.34 63.04
C GLY A 258 -14.20 13.03 63.21
N ALA A 259 -13.52 13.77 64.08
CA ALA A 259 -12.12 13.52 64.44
C ALA A 259 -12.00 12.41 65.50
N GLY A 260 -10.79 11.88 65.68
CA GLY A 260 -10.46 10.91 66.73
C GLY A 260 -10.02 9.54 66.21
N VAL A 261 -9.82 8.61 67.14
CA VAL A 261 -9.28 7.28 66.84
C VAL A 261 -10.31 6.42 66.09
N ARG A 262 -9.84 5.70 65.07
CA ARG A 262 -10.58 4.74 64.27
C ARG A 262 -9.84 3.42 64.22
N ARG A 263 -10.59 2.33 64.20
CA ARG A 263 -10.05 1.00 63.95
C ARG A 263 -9.84 0.82 62.44
N VAL A 264 -8.62 0.52 62.03
CA VAL A 264 -8.31 0.16 60.64
C VAL A 264 -8.76 -1.28 60.42
N ARG A 265 -9.91 -1.45 59.77
CA ARG A 265 -10.51 -2.77 59.58
C ARG A 265 -9.90 -3.54 58.43
N THR A 266 -9.57 -2.83 57.36
CA THR A 266 -9.09 -3.43 56.12
C THR A 266 -8.22 -2.44 55.36
N ALA A 267 -7.43 -2.95 54.42
CA ALA A 267 -6.74 -2.16 53.42
C ALA A 267 -7.33 -2.50 52.05
N VAL A 268 -7.73 -1.50 51.29
CA VAL A 268 -8.20 -1.64 49.92
C VAL A 268 -7.18 -0.97 49.00
N THR A 269 -6.52 -1.78 48.18
CA THR A 269 -5.58 -1.28 47.18
C THR A 269 -6.26 -1.12 45.83
N ALA A 270 -5.68 -0.32 44.94
CA ALA A 270 -6.23 -0.14 43.59
C ALA A 270 -6.25 -1.48 42.84
N GLY A 271 -7.44 -1.89 42.38
CA GLY A 271 -7.67 -3.18 41.73
C GLY A 271 -8.40 -4.21 42.61
N ASP A 272 -8.44 -4.00 43.94
CA ASP A 272 -9.19 -4.85 44.86
C ASP A 272 -10.63 -4.34 45.06
N ALA A 273 -11.54 -5.28 45.33
CA ALA A 273 -12.90 -4.95 45.73
C ALA A 273 -13.04 -4.98 47.27
N PRO A 274 -13.65 -3.96 47.90
CA PRO A 274 -13.98 -4.00 49.31
C PRO A 274 -14.89 -5.19 49.63
N THR A 275 -14.53 -5.98 50.64
CA THR A 275 -15.25 -7.24 50.96
C THR A 275 -16.42 -7.05 51.91
N ALA A 276 -16.47 -5.93 52.65
CA ALA A 276 -17.54 -5.66 53.61
C ALA A 276 -17.76 -4.15 53.82
N PRO A 277 -18.96 -3.72 54.25
CA PRO A 277 -19.23 -2.33 54.62
C PRO A 277 -18.48 -1.89 55.88
N LEU A 278 -18.13 -0.61 55.96
CA LEU A 278 -17.57 0.01 57.17
C LEU A 278 -18.67 0.35 58.18
N CYS A 279 -18.37 0.13 59.46
CA CYS A 279 -19.20 0.54 60.59
C CYS A 279 -18.68 1.84 61.23
N ALA A 280 -19.52 2.48 62.05
CA ALA A 280 -19.10 3.65 62.84
C ALA A 280 -17.89 3.32 63.74
N GLY A 281 -16.91 4.22 63.77
CA GLY A 281 -15.63 4.04 64.46
C GLY A 281 -14.59 3.22 63.69
N GLU A 282 -14.93 2.71 62.50
CA GLU A 282 -14.01 1.98 61.62
C GLU A 282 -13.55 2.84 60.44
N CYS A 283 -12.36 2.53 59.92
CA CYS A 283 -11.88 3.06 58.65
C CYS A 283 -11.19 1.97 57.83
N ALA A 284 -11.05 2.22 56.53
CA ALA A 284 -10.25 1.38 55.64
C ALA A 284 -9.06 2.18 55.12
N ARG A 285 -7.85 1.60 55.16
CA ARG A 285 -6.70 2.19 54.49
C ARG A 285 -6.91 2.10 52.99
N VAL A 286 -6.84 3.20 52.27
CA VAL A 286 -7.06 3.29 50.83
C VAL A 286 -5.90 3.99 50.16
N ASN A 287 -5.56 3.53 48.96
CA ASN A 287 -4.62 4.21 48.08
C ASN A 287 -5.35 5.09 47.07
N THR A 288 -4.63 6.01 46.44
CA THR A 288 -5.15 6.81 45.33
C THR A 288 -5.74 5.90 44.24
N GLY A 289 -7.00 6.12 43.87
CA GLY A 289 -7.74 5.32 42.88
C GLY A 289 -8.39 4.05 43.42
N ALA A 290 -8.21 3.69 44.69
CA ALA A 290 -8.88 2.54 45.30
C ALA A 290 -10.39 2.79 45.45
N ALA A 291 -11.17 1.72 45.34
CA ALA A 291 -12.61 1.75 45.56
C ALA A 291 -12.93 1.97 47.05
N LEU A 292 -13.90 2.81 47.35
CA LEU A 292 -14.36 3.00 48.73
C LEU A 292 -15.25 1.82 49.17
N PRO A 293 -15.04 1.29 50.39
CA PRO A 293 -15.99 0.35 50.99
C PRO A 293 -17.37 0.96 51.16
N ALA A 294 -18.41 0.12 51.06
CA ALA A 294 -19.77 0.55 51.35
C ALA A 294 -19.86 1.18 52.75
N GLY A 295 -20.55 2.30 52.88
CA GLY A 295 -20.67 3.04 54.14
C GLY A 295 -19.66 4.18 54.31
N ALA A 296 -18.49 4.13 53.67
CA ALA A 296 -17.61 5.30 53.62
C ALA A 296 -18.17 6.38 52.70
N ASP A 297 -18.06 7.63 53.12
CA ASP A 297 -18.52 8.81 52.38
C ASP A 297 -17.42 9.88 52.23
N CYS A 298 -16.27 9.72 52.87
CA CYS A 298 -15.11 10.60 52.74
C CYS A 298 -13.78 9.84 52.82
N VAL A 299 -12.70 10.48 52.36
CA VAL A 299 -11.32 10.04 52.57
C VAL A 299 -10.54 11.13 53.30
N VAL A 300 -9.72 10.71 54.26
CA VAL A 300 -8.75 11.57 54.94
C VAL A 300 -7.36 11.18 54.47
N GLN A 301 -6.62 12.13 53.88
CA GLN A 301 -5.24 11.90 53.45
C GLN A 301 -4.34 11.52 54.63
N VAL A 302 -3.33 10.69 54.38
CA VAL A 302 -2.45 10.14 55.44
C VAL A 302 -1.79 11.23 56.30
N GLU A 303 -1.49 12.39 55.74
CA GLU A 303 -0.88 13.53 56.42
C GLU A 303 -1.77 14.11 57.53
N ASP A 304 -3.09 13.97 57.42
CA ASP A 304 -4.06 14.43 58.41
C ASP A 304 -4.43 13.32 59.43
N THR A 305 -3.54 12.33 59.55
CA THR A 305 -3.71 11.22 60.47
C THR A 305 -2.45 10.94 61.29
N LYS A 306 -2.62 10.21 62.39
CA LYS A 306 -1.52 9.74 63.22
C LYS A 306 -1.72 8.28 63.59
N LEU A 307 -0.74 7.44 63.32
CA LEU A 307 -0.75 6.03 63.70
C LEU A 307 -0.81 5.89 65.23
N VAL A 308 -1.78 5.14 65.74
CA VAL A 308 -1.96 4.88 67.18
C VAL A 308 -1.40 3.51 67.54
N SER A 309 -1.73 2.48 66.77
CA SER A 309 -1.24 1.12 67.00
C SER A 309 -1.09 0.34 65.69
N ALA A 310 -0.14 -0.60 65.66
CA ALA A 310 0.15 -1.48 64.54
C ALA A 310 0.42 -2.91 65.06
N SER A 311 0.38 -3.88 64.15
CA SER A 311 0.77 -5.27 64.45
C SER A 311 2.24 -5.36 64.87
N GLU A 312 2.60 -6.42 65.60
CA GLU A 312 3.97 -6.61 66.12
C GLU A 312 5.04 -6.68 65.01
N ASP A 313 4.66 -7.13 63.81
CA ASP A 313 5.52 -7.17 62.62
C ASP A 313 5.58 -5.84 61.85
N GLY A 314 4.81 -4.84 62.26
CA GLY A 314 4.72 -3.52 61.64
C GLY A 314 4.04 -3.48 60.27
N GLN A 315 3.44 -4.58 59.81
CA GLN A 315 2.86 -4.67 58.46
C GLN A 315 1.43 -4.14 58.38
N THR A 316 0.69 -4.19 59.48
CA THR A 316 -0.73 -3.84 59.53
C THR A 316 -0.97 -2.72 60.54
N GLU A 317 -1.55 -1.63 60.07
CA GLU A 317 -2.08 -0.58 60.93
C GLU A 317 -3.37 -1.09 61.59
N LEU A 318 -3.49 -0.94 62.91
CA LEU A 318 -4.65 -1.43 63.67
C LEU A 318 -5.57 -0.28 64.07
N GLU A 319 -5.00 0.84 64.49
CA GLU A 319 -5.73 2.05 64.85
C GLU A 319 -5.01 3.31 64.36
N VAL A 320 -5.79 4.26 63.87
CA VAL A 320 -5.32 5.56 63.40
C VAL A 320 -6.16 6.67 64.00
N GLU A 321 -5.54 7.78 64.39
CA GLU A 321 -6.20 8.99 64.84
C GLU A 321 -6.40 9.93 63.65
N ILE A 322 -7.67 10.26 63.36
CA ILE A 322 -8.04 11.31 62.41
C ILE A 322 -7.91 12.66 63.11
N LEU A 323 -6.99 13.51 62.66
CA LEU A 323 -6.61 14.74 63.37
C LEU A 323 -7.65 15.86 63.22
N LYS A 324 -8.38 15.86 62.10
CA LYS A 324 -9.40 16.86 61.77
C LYS A 324 -10.67 16.17 61.27
N ALA A 325 -11.82 16.62 61.73
CA ALA A 325 -13.11 16.07 61.28
C ALA A 325 -13.27 16.28 59.75
N PRO A 326 -13.47 15.21 58.97
CA PRO A 326 -13.64 15.32 57.53
C PRO A 326 -15.07 15.72 57.14
N GLU A 327 -15.21 16.28 55.94
CA GLU A 327 -16.51 16.62 55.35
C GLU A 327 -17.03 15.48 54.46
N PRO A 328 -18.36 15.33 54.31
CA PRO A 328 -18.93 14.40 53.34
C PRO A 328 -18.39 14.64 51.92
N GLN A 329 -18.06 13.57 51.19
CA GLN A 329 -17.45 13.59 49.85
C GLN A 329 -16.04 14.20 49.76
N GLN A 330 -15.40 14.54 50.87
CA GLN A 330 -14.01 14.98 50.87
C GLN A 330 -13.11 13.91 50.24
N ASP A 331 -12.29 14.33 49.26
CA ASP A 331 -11.32 13.48 48.56
C ASP A 331 -11.92 12.21 47.91
N VAL A 332 -13.21 12.27 47.52
CA VAL A 332 -13.90 11.19 46.81
C VAL A 332 -14.30 11.62 45.41
N ARG A 333 -13.91 10.83 44.40
CA ARG A 333 -14.50 10.90 43.06
C ARG A 333 -15.70 9.96 43.02
N SER A 334 -16.90 10.54 43.04
CA SER A 334 -18.15 9.80 42.87
C SER A 334 -18.22 9.07 41.52
N VAL A 335 -19.14 8.10 41.41
CA VAL A 335 -19.36 7.37 40.14
C VAL A 335 -19.68 8.35 39.01
N GLY A 336 -18.92 8.26 37.92
CA GLY A 336 -19.10 9.11 36.74
C GLY A 336 -18.71 10.57 36.94
N PHE A 337 -17.92 10.89 37.97
CA PHE A 337 -17.47 12.25 38.26
C PHE A 337 -16.72 12.89 37.07
N ASP A 338 -15.85 12.13 36.40
CA ASP A 338 -15.11 12.63 35.24
C ASP A 338 -15.90 12.45 33.94
N ILE A 339 -16.50 11.27 33.77
CA ILE A 339 -17.31 10.93 32.60
C ILE A 339 -18.58 10.20 33.07
N PRO A 340 -19.73 10.88 33.03
CA PRO A 340 -21.01 10.21 33.25
C PRO A 340 -21.30 9.17 32.16
N MET A 341 -22.02 8.10 32.52
CA MET A 341 -22.50 7.10 31.55
C MET A 341 -23.34 7.79 30.46
N GLY A 342 -23.14 7.40 29.19
CA GLY A 342 -23.86 7.94 28.04
C GLY A 342 -23.32 9.27 27.49
N THR A 343 -22.35 9.91 28.16
CA THR A 343 -21.69 11.14 27.67
C THR A 343 -21.11 10.93 26.28
N VAL A 344 -21.27 11.91 25.39
CA VAL A 344 -20.60 11.90 24.08
C VAL A 344 -19.10 12.07 24.30
N LEU A 345 -18.32 11.09 23.86
CA LEU A 345 -16.86 11.10 23.94
C LEU A 345 -16.24 11.70 22.67
N VAL A 346 -16.77 11.32 21.51
CA VAL A 346 -16.30 11.74 20.20
C VAL A 346 -17.49 11.87 19.26
N ASP A 347 -17.62 13.01 18.59
CA ASP A 347 -18.67 13.23 17.60
C ASP A 347 -18.35 12.59 16.25
N LYS A 348 -19.39 12.15 15.53
CA LYS A 348 -19.28 11.79 14.12
C LYS A 348 -18.59 12.91 13.33
N GLY A 349 -17.60 12.55 12.52
CA GLY A 349 -16.84 13.48 11.68
C GLY A 349 -15.61 14.08 12.34
N GLN A 350 -15.36 13.84 13.62
CA GLN A 350 -14.12 14.26 14.26
C GLN A 350 -12.94 13.36 13.87
N ILE A 351 -11.75 13.95 13.85
CA ILE A 351 -10.48 13.25 13.69
C ILE A 351 -10.03 12.71 15.04
N LEU A 352 -9.66 11.44 15.10
CA LEU A 352 -9.08 10.80 16.27
C LEU A 352 -7.63 11.25 16.45
N ASP A 353 -7.36 11.86 17.61
CA ASP A 353 -6.02 12.16 18.11
C ASP A 353 -5.71 11.27 19.32
N SER A 354 -4.51 11.42 19.89
CA SER A 354 -4.09 10.62 21.05
C SER A 354 -5.00 10.78 22.27
N ALA A 355 -5.55 11.98 22.51
CA ALA A 355 -6.42 12.25 23.64
C ALA A 355 -7.77 11.54 23.47
N LYS A 356 -8.39 11.63 22.28
CA LYS A 356 -9.64 10.92 21.98
C LYS A 356 -9.46 9.41 22.05
N ILE A 357 -8.34 8.90 21.53
CA ILE A 357 -8.01 7.46 21.63
C ILE A 357 -7.91 7.03 23.10
N GLY A 358 -7.23 7.79 23.94
CA GLY A 358 -7.11 7.50 25.37
C GLY A 358 -8.47 7.47 26.10
N ILE A 359 -9.34 8.44 25.82
CA ILE A 359 -10.70 8.47 26.38
C ILE A 359 -11.54 7.27 25.91
N LEU A 360 -11.45 6.92 24.62
CA LEU A 360 -12.15 5.74 24.08
C LEU A 360 -11.64 4.44 24.71
N ALA A 361 -10.33 4.31 24.89
CA ALA A 361 -9.72 3.17 25.59
C ALA A 361 -10.23 3.07 27.03
N GLY A 362 -10.24 4.19 27.77
CA GLY A 362 -10.76 4.26 29.13
C GLY A 362 -12.25 3.95 29.25
N ALA A 363 -13.03 4.19 28.18
CA ALA A 363 -14.44 3.81 28.09
C ALA A 363 -14.67 2.38 27.53
N GLY A 364 -13.61 1.58 27.40
CA GLY A 364 -13.70 0.17 26.99
C GLY A 364 -13.89 -0.05 25.49
N TYR A 365 -13.61 0.94 24.64
CA TYR A 365 -13.61 0.72 23.19
C TYR A 365 -12.33 0.00 22.77
N GLN A 366 -12.50 -1.11 22.05
CA GLN A 366 -11.40 -1.82 21.38
C GLN A 366 -11.32 -1.47 19.90
N ASN A 367 -12.48 -1.23 19.28
CA ASN A 367 -12.63 -0.95 17.87
C ASN A 367 -13.55 0.24 17.64
N VAL A 368 -13.34 0.95 16.55
CA VAL A 368 -14.14 2.12 16.17
C VAL A 368 -14.42 2.08 14.67
N THR A 369 -15.63 2.48 14.28
CA THR A 369 -15.99 2.62 12.86
C THR A 369 -15.49 3.96 12.35
N VAL A 370 -14.60 3.92 11.37
CA VAL A 370 -14.00 5.11 10.74
C VAL A 370 -14.34 5.18 9.26
N ARG A 371 -14.18 6.35 8.68
CA ARG A 371 -14.21 6.53 7.23
C ARG A 371 -12.90 6.01 6.61
N VAL A 372 -13.02 5.30 5.50
CA VAL A 372 -11.89 4.88 4.66
C VAL A 372 -11.37 6.12 3.93
N PRO A 373 -10.07 6.48 4.04
CA PRO A 373 -9.52 7.61 3.33
C PRO A 373 -9.60 7.39 1.81
N PRO A 374 -9.73 8.46 1.01
CA PRO A 374 -9.59 8.36 -0.43
C PRO A 374 -8.18 7.90 -0.79
N LYS A 375 -8.06 7.03 -1.80
CA LYS A 375 -6.78 6.76 -2.44
C LYS A 375 -6.45 7.90 -3.38
N VAL A 376 -5.26 8.49 -3.24
CA VAL A 376 -4.82 9.62 -4.06
C VAL A 376 -3.67 9.19 -4.96
N ALA A 377 -3.79 9.41 -6.27
CA ALA A 377 -2.71 9.21 -7.24
C ALA A 377 -2.08 10.55 -7.64
N LEU A 378 -0.77 10.55 -7.84
CA LEU A 378 0.02 11.72 -8.26
C LEU A 378 0.65 11.49 -9.62
N LEU A 379 0.42 12.40 -10.57
CA LEU A 379 0.99 12.33 -11.91
C LEU A 379 1.56 13.71 -12.31
N SER A 380 2.82 13.76 -12.71
CA SER A 380 3.38 14.97 -13.32
C SER A 380 3.33 14.88 -14.84
N THR A 381 3.15 16.00 -15.52
CA THR A 381 3.22 16.07 -16.99
C THR A 381 4.25 17.09 -17.44
N GLY A 382 5.13 16.70 -18.36
CA GLY A 382 6.08 17.63 -18.97
C GLY A 382 7.21 16.94 -19.71
N ASN A 383 7.55 17.44 -20.90
CA ASN A 383 8.69 16.93 -21.68
C ASN A 383 10.05 17.28 -21.05
N GLU A 384 10.12 18.39 -20.31
CA GLU A 384 11.30 18.88 -19.61
C GLU A 384 11.59 18.13 -18.31
N LEU A 385 10.61 17.37 -17.79
CA LEU A 385 10.73 16.76 -16.47
C LEU A 385 11.62 15.50 -16.49
N GLN A 386 12.44 15.38 -15.45
CA GLN A 386 13.24 14.21 -15.12
C GLN A 386 12.96 13.74 -13.70
N GLU A 387 13.19 12.45 -13.47
CA GLU A 387 13.01 11.86 -12.15
C GLU A 387 14.00 12.47 -11.15
N PRO A 388 13.59 12.79 -9.91
CA PRO A 388 14.49 13.37 -8.92
C PRO A 388 15.70 12.50 -8.57
N SER A 389 15.56 11.18 -8.71
CA SER A 389 16.61 10.19 -8.47
C SER A 389 17.69 10.15 -9.57
N GLU A 390 17.45 10.77 -10.72
CA GLU A 390 18.43 10.79 -11.81
C GLU A 390 19.62 11.70 -11.47
N VAL A 391 20.82 11.12 -11.55
CA VAL A 391 22.08 11.76 -11.12
C VAL A 391 22.41 12.98 -11.99
N LYS A 392 22.21 12.89 -13.31
CA LYS A 392 22.56 13.94 -14.26
C LYS A 392 21.36 14.41 -15.05
N LEU A 393 21.16 15.73 -15.10
CA LEU A 393 20.17 16.36 -15.96
C LEU A 393 20.59 16.27 -17.43
N LYS A 394 19.63 15.93 -18.28
CA LYS A 394 19.70 16.10 -19.73
C LYS A 394 19.65 17.60 -20.04
N PRO A 395 20.20 18.03 -21.19
CA PRO A 395 20.08 19.42 -21.62
C PRO A 395 18.61 19.89 -21.64
N ALA A 396 18.35 21.09 -21.13
CA ALA A 396 17.02 21.70 -21.05
C ALA A 396 15.96 20.91 -20.24
N HIS A 397 16.38 20.06 -19.31
CA HIS A 397 15.49 19.36 -18.40
C HIS A 397 15.64 19.86 -16.95
N ILE A 398 14.59 19.71 -16.17
CA ILE A 398 14.53 19.99 -14.74
C ILE A 398 13.98 18.77 -13.99
N ARG A 399 14.22 18.69 -12.68
CA ARG A 399 13.69 17.60 -11.85
C ARG A 399 12.24 17.87 -11.47
N ASP A 400 11.44 16.83 -11.43
CA ASP A 400 10.06 16.88 -10.94
C ASP A 400 10.02 17.08 -9.41
N SER A 401 9.95 18.34 -8.99
CA SER A 401 9.81 18.70 -7.57
C SER A 401 8.40 18.56 -7.05
N ASN A 402 7.38 18.81 -7.89
CA ASN A 402 6.00 18.94 -7.44
C ASN A 402 5.43 17.60 -6.96
N ARG A 403 5.68 16.51 -7.68
CA ARG A 403 5.21 15.18 -7.25
C ARG A 403 5.83 14.77 -5.91
N THR A 404 7.12 15.07 -5.72
CA THR A 404 7.80 14.83 -4.44
C THR A 404 7.19 15.68 -3.31
N MET A 405 6.98 16.97 -3.55
CA MET A 405 6.35 17.89 -2.59
C MET A 405 4.93 17.43 -2.22
N LEU A 406 4.09 17.12 -3.21
CA LEU A 406 2.70 16.70 -3.01
C LEU A 406 2.61 15.37 -2.24
N ARG A 407 3.50 14.42 -2.50
CA ARG A 407 3.58 13.16 -1.75
C ARG A 407 3.86 13.41 -0.26
N VAL A 408 4.79 14.31 0.04
CA VAL A 408 5.10 14.67 1.43
C VAL A 408 3.93 15.42 2.07
N LEU A 409 3.34 16.38 1.36
CA LEU A 409 2.19 17.14 1.85
C LEU A 409 0.99 16.25 2.19
N LEU A 410 0.67 15.27 1.34
CA LEU A 410 -0.39 14.30 1.60
C LEU A 410 -0.07 13.46 2.84
N LYS A 411 1.19 13.01 2.98
CA LYS A 411 1.63 12.24 4.14
C LYS A 411 1.56 13.04 5.44
N GLU A 412 1.91 14.33 5.42
CA GLU A 412 1.75 15.24 6.57
C GLU A 412 0.28 15.34 7.04
N HIS A 413 -0.67 15.15 6.13
CA HIS A 413 -2.10 15.16 6.41
C HIS A 413 -2.69 13.74 6.58
N GLY A 414 -1.85 12.71 6.73
CA GLY A 414 -2.28 11.34 7.01
C GLY A 414 -2.79 10.55 5.80
N TYR A 415 -2.52 11.02 4.58
CA TYR A 415 -2.88 10.31 3.35
C TYR A 415 -1.67 9.65 2.71
N ASP A 416 -1.83 8.37 2.37
CA ASP A 416 -0.92 7.70 1.44
C ASP A 416 -1.24 8.09 0.00
N SER A 417 -0.19 8.22 -0.81
CA SER A 417 -0.31 8.57 -2.23
C SER A 417 0.35 7.54 -3.13
N ILE A 418 -0.28 7.28 -4.28
CA ILE A 418 0.21 6.39 -5.33
C ILE A 418 1.00 7.24 -6.33
N ASP A 419 2.27 6.89 -6.52
CA ASP A 419 3.14 7.58 -7.46
C ASP A 419 2.94 7.02 -8.88
N CYS A 420 2.42 7.84 -9.79
CA CYS A 420 2.12 7.46 -11.17
C CYS A 420 3.15 8.00 -12.19
N GLY A 421 4.29 8.52 -11.76
CA GLY A 421 5.35 8.88 -12.70
C GLY A 421 5.22 10.26 -13.33
N ILE A 422 5.97 10.42 -14.42
CA ILE A 422 5.93 11.55 -15.34
C ILE A 422 5.33 11.05 -16.65
N ALA A 423 4.25 11.68 -17.12
CA ALA A 423 3.76 11.53 -18.49
C ALA A 423 4.36 12.63 -19.39
N ARG A 424 4.75 12.29 -20.62
CA ARG A 424 5.19 13.28 -21.59
C ARG A 424 4.00 14.01 -22.20
N ASP A 425 4.25 15.17 -22.81
CA ASP A 425 3.19 15.98 -23.42
C ASP A 425 2.77 15.43 -24.79
N SER A 426 2.32 14.17 -24.78
CA SER A 426 1.71 13.48 -25.89
C SER A 426 0.33 12.97 -25.43
N PRO A 427 -0.72 13.12 -26.25
CA PRO A 427 -2.05 12.66 -25.83
C PRO A 427 -2.11 11.18 -25.41
N PRO A 428 -1.46 10.22 -26.12
CA PRO A 428 -1.47 8.81 -25.71
C PRO A 428 -0.83 8.55 -24.34
N GLU A 429 0.28 9.22 -24.01
CA GLU A 429 0.95 9.04 -22.71
C GLU A 429 0.14 9.65 -21.58
N ILE A 430 -0.46 10.82 -21.79
CA ILE A 430 -1.33 11.45 -20.79
C ILE A 430 -2.58 10.58 -20.55
N VAL A 431 -3.22 10.09 -21.62
CA VAL A 431 -4.37 9.16 -21.50
C VAL A 431 -3.98 7.95 -20.67
N ALA A 432 -2.82 7.38 -20.94
CA ALA A 432 -2.38 6.21 -20.20
C ALA A 432 -2.05 6.49 -18.74
N GLY A 433 -1.34 7.60 -18.46
CA GLY A 433 -1.02 8.02 -17.11
C GLY A 433 -2.28 8.25 -16.28
N ILE A 434 -3.27 8.95 -16.86
CA ILE A 434 -4.57 9.16 -16.21
C ILE A 434 -5.29 7.82 -16.01
N ALA A 435 -5.40 6.97 -17.04
CA ALA A 435 -6.09 5.68 -16.91
C ALA A 435 -5.46 4.77 -15.84
N ALA A 436 -4.12 4.70 -15.80
CA ALA A 436 -3.39 3.94 -14.79
C ALA A 436 -3.63 4.50 -13.38
N ALA A 437 -3.63 5.82 -13.23
CA ALA A 437 -3.92 6.47 -11.96
C ALA A 437 -5.37 6.23 -11.49
N LEU A 438 -6.35 6.43 -12.38
CA LEU A 438 -7.77 6.27 -12.07
C LEU A 438 -8.15 4.82 -11.74
N LYS A 439 -7.42 3.84 -12.28
CA LYS A 439 -7.58 2.43 -11.91
C LYS A 439 -7.20 2.16 -10.45
N LEU A 440 -6.19 2.87 -9.94
CA LEU A 440 -5.62 2.62 -8.61
C LEU A 440 -6.19 3.53 -7.51
N ALA A 441 -6.69 4.71 -7.89
CA ALA A 441 -7.06 5.77 -6.95
C ALA A 441 -8.50 6.28 -7.15
N ASP A 442 -9.05 6.91 -6.10
CA ASP A 442 -10.34 7.61 -6.15
C ASP A 442 -10.16 9.06 -6.61
N VAL A 443 -9.02 9.67 -6.25
CA VAL A 443 -8.61 11.03 -6.59
C VAL A 443 -7.31 11.01 -7.37
N LEU A 444 -7.23 11.75 -8.47
CA LEU A 444 -6.00 12.01 -9.21
C LEU A 444 -5.60 13.48 -9.04
N VAL A 445 -4.36 13.72 -8.61
CA VAL A 445 -3.75 15.05 -8.61
C VAL A 445 -2.66 15.07 -9.68
N CYS A 446 -2.89 15.85 -10.72
CA CYS A 446 -1.94 16.09 -11.80
C CYS A 446 -1.24 17.44 -11.64
N THR A 447 0.02 17.56 -12.11
CA THR A 447 0.72 18.85 -12.21
C THR A 447 1.30 19.06 -13.61
N GLY A 448 1.35 20.30 -14.08
CA GLY A 448 1.75 20.65 -15.46
C GLY A 448 0.58 20.65 -16.44
N GLY A 449 0.80 21.00 -17.70
CA GLY A 449 -0.15 20.74 -18.80
C GLY A 449 -1.54 21.43 -18.76
N VAL A 450 -1.76 22.45 -17.92
CA VAL A 450 -3.09 23.05 -17.64
C VAL A 450 -3.29 24.50 -18.10
N SER A 451 -2.31 25.11 -18.77
CA SER A 451 -2.39 26.53 -19.17
C SER A 451 -2.98 26.71 -20.59
N MET A 452 -2.34 27.51 -21.45
CA MET A 452 -2.73 27.83 -22.83
C MET A 452 -1.61 27.54 -23.86
N GLY A 453 -0.58 26.80 -23.45
CA GLY A 453 0.50 26.31 -24.29
C GLY A 453 0.05 25.26 -25.30
N GLU A 454 0.87 25.02 -26.32
CA GLU A 454 0.60 24.00 -27.35
C GLU A 454 0.45 22.59 -26.76
N LYS A 455 1.24 22.35 -25.72
CA LYS A 455 1.41 21.07 -25.05
C LYS A 455 0.57 20.96 -23.77
N ASP A 456 -0.31 21.93 -23.51
CA ASP A 456 -1.28 21.86 -22.43
C ASP A 456 -2.46 20.97 -22.81
N LEU A 457 -2.23 19.67 -22.73
CA LEU A 457 -3.10 18.63 -23.26
C LEU A 457 -4.04 18.02 -22.21
N LEU A 458 -3.87 18.32 -20.91
CA LEU A 458 -4.69 17.72 -19.85
C LEU A 458 -6.18 18.02 -20.02
N LYS A 459 -6.56 19.29 -20.18
CA LYS A 459 -7.98 19.68 -20.34
C LYS A 459 -8.62 19.03 -21.58
N PRO A 460 -8.00 19.08 -22.79
CA PRO A 460 -8.49 18.35 -23.95
C PRO A 460 -8.62 16.84 -23.73
N VAL A 461 -7.62 16.19 -23.12
CA VAL A 461 -7.63 14.74 -22.85
C VAL A 461 -8.76 14.38 -21.89
N LEU A 462 -8.92 15.13 -20.80
CA LEU A 462 -10.01 14.93 -19.84
C LEU A 462 -11.38 15.01 -20.52
N LEU A 463 -11.59 16.02 -21.37
CA LEU A 463 -12.86 16.20 -22.09
C LEU A 463 -13.11 15.12 -23.15
N LYS A 464 -12.11 14.81 -23.99
CA LYS A 464 -12.31 13.99 -25.20
C LYS A 464 -12.09 12.49 -25.00
N ASP A 465 -11.23 12.10 -24.07
CA ASP A 465 -10.85 10.70 -23.85
C ASP A 465 -11.51 10.11 -22.59
N PHE A 466 -11.78 10.95 -21.58
CA PHE A 466 -12.42 10.52 -20.32
C PHE A 466 -13.86 11.00 -20.16
N ASN A 467 -14.39 11.76 -21.12
CA ASN A 467 -15.72 12.38 -21.05
C ASN A 467 -15.94 13.09 -19.70
N ALA A 468 -14.88 13.75 -19.20
CA ALA A 468 -14.89 14.37 -17.89
C ALA A 468 -15.73 15.64 -17.90
N THR A 469 -16.39 15.92 -16.78
CA THR A 469 -16.99 17.21 -16.48
C THR A 469 -15.95 18.10 -15.83
N LEU A 470 -15.58 19.21 -16.48
CA LEU A 470 -14.72 20.23 -15.89
C LEU A 470 -15.60 21.25 -15.16
N HIS A 471 -15.50 21.29 -13.83
CA HIS A 471 -16.26 22.21 -12.99
C HIS A 471 -15.71 23.64 -13.08
N TYR A 472 -14.39 23.76 -13.05
CA TYR A 472 -13.68 24.98 -13.40
C TYR A 472 -12.32 24.65 -14.04
N GLY A 473 -11.84 25.54 -14.91
CA GLY A 473 -10.51 25.43 -15.52
C GLY A 473 -9.58 26.60 -15.22
N ARG A 474 -10.08 27.64 -14.53
CA ARG A 474 -9.34 28.84 -14.15
C ARG A 474 -9.93 29.47 -12.90
N VAL A 475 -9.06 29.87 -11.97
CA VAL A 475 -9.44 30.53 -10.72
C VAL A 475 -8.77 31.89 -10.61
N ARG A 476 -9.48 32.91 -10.12
CA ARG A 476 -8.94 34.25 -9.85
C ARG A 476 -8.08 34.23 -8.58
N MET A 477 -6.89 33.68 -8.70
CA MET A 477 -5.90 33.63 -7.61
C MET A 477 -4.47 33.82 -8.13
N LYS A 478 -3.57 34.24 -7.25
CA LYS A 478 -2.14 34.35 -7.51
C LYS A 478 -1.34 33.82 -6.31
N PRO A 479 -0.49 32.79 -6.49
CA PRO A 479 -0.30 31.98 -7.71
C PRO A 479 -1.50 31.04 -7.99
N GLY A 480 -1.50 30.39 -9.16
CA GLY A 480 -2.36 29.23 -9.45
C GLY A 480 -3.58 29.42 -10.36
N LYS A 481 -3.62 30.52 -11.11
CA LYS A 481 -4.64 30.81 -12.14
C LYS A 481 -5.15 29.61 -12.97
N PRO A 482 -4.30 28.69 -13.50
CA PRO A 482 -4.78 27.60 -14.37
C PRO A 482 -5.30 26.36 -13.62
N CYS A 483 -5.44 26.41 -12.29
CA CYS A 483 -5.99 25.31 -11.50
C CYS A 483 -7.32 24.84 -12.07
N THR A 484 -7.47 23.53 -12.20
CA THR A 484 -8.62 22.87 -12.82
C THR A 484 -9.12 21.76 -11.92
N PHE A 485 -10.44 21.66 -11.78
CA PHE A 485 -11.11 20.56 -11.10
C PHE A 485 -12.12 19.91 -12.03
N ALA A 486 -12.08 18.57 -12.05
CA ALA A 486 -12.92 17.77 -12.92
C ALA A 486 -13.37 16.48 -12.25
N THR A 487 -14.45 15.89 -12.77
CA THR A 487 -14.91 14.56 -12.40
C THR A 487 -15.20 13.72 -13.65
N CYS A 488 -14.98 12.42 -13.59
CA CYS A 488 -15.36 11.49 -14.66
C CYS A 488 -15.84 10.16 -14.10
N GLU A 489 -16.54 9.37 -14.90
CA GLU A 489 -16.84 7.97 -14.60
C GLU A 489 -15.72 7.09 -15.18
N PHE A 490 -15.13 6.23 -14.36
CA PHE A 490 -14.11 5.28 -14.79
C PHE A 490 -14.34 3.92 -14.13
N GLU A 491 -14.49 2.86 -14.94
CA GLU A 491 -14.84 1.51 -14.48
C GLU A 491 -16.08 1.47 -13.56
N GLY A 492 -17.09 2.29 -13.88
CA GLY A 492 -18.36 2.38 -13.14
C GLY A 492 -18.26 3.10 -11.78
N LYS A 493 -17.20 3.88 -11.57
CA LYS A 493 -17.02 4.70 -10.37
C LYS A 493 -16.70 6.14 -10.74
N LYS A 494 -17.35 7.09 -10.05
CA LYS A 494 -17.01 8.51 -10.08
C LYS A 494 -15.58 8.71 -9.55
N LYS A 495 -14.77 9.43 -10.31
CA LYS A 495 -13.39 9.82 -10.01
C LYS A 495 -13.28 11.33 -9.95
N TYR A 496 -12.33 11.81 -9.16
CA TYR A 496 -12.10 13.23 -8.93
C TYR A 496 -10.69 13.60 -9.36
N ILE A 497 -10.55 14.70 -10.11
CA ILE A 497 -9.30 15.05 -10.76
C ILE A 497 -8.98 16.51 -10.48
N PHE A 498 -7.86 16.75 -9.81
CA PHE A 498 -7.27 18.08 -9.64
C PHE A 498 -6.09 18.21 -10.59
N ALA A 499 -6.19 19.09 -11.58
CA ALA A 499 -5.07 19.41 -12.45
C ALA A 499 -4.50 20.77 -12.04
N LEU A 500 -3.39 20.71 -11.30
CA LEU A 500 -2.70 21.83 -10.69
C LEU A 500 -1.72 22.48 -11.67
N PRO A 501 -1.38 23.76 -11.47
CA PRO A 501 -0.28 24.40 -12.18
C PRO A 501 1.02 23.59 -12.06
N GLY A 502 1.85 23.62 -13.12
CA GLY A 502 3.20 23.07 -13.12
C GLY A 502 4.19 23.88 -12.30
#